data_AF-A0A8C0VT69-F1
#
_entry.id   AF-A0A8C0VT69-F1
#
_cell.length_a   1.000
_cell.length_b   1.000
_cell.length_c   1.000
_cell.angle_alpha   90.00
_cell.angle_beta   90.00
_cell.angle_gamma   90.00
#
_symmetry.space_group_name_H-M   'P 1'
#
loop_
_entity.id
_entity.type
_entity.pdbx_description
1 polymer ?
#
loop_
_entity_poly.entity_id
_entity_poly.type
_entity_poly.pdbx_seq_one_letter_code
_entity_poly.pdbx_strand_id
1 'polypeptide(L)'
;KFPNSEEGTRRALTLKDILNGTFSYKTYFPNWISGQEYLHQSSDNNIVLYNIETGESYVLLSNITMKNVNASNYGLSPDRQFVYLESDYSKLWRYSYTATYHIYDLRKR
;
A
#
# COMPACT_ATOMS: atom_id res chain seq x y z
N LYS A 1 -9.88 -37.34 -43.16
CA LYS A 1 -10.16 -35.92 -42.86
C LYS A 1 -10.30 -35.80 -41.35
N PHE A 2 -9.26 -35.33 -40.67
CA PHE A 2 -9.33 -35.04 -39.23
C PHE A 2 -9.95 -33.65 -39.06
N PRO A 3 -10.82 -33.42 -38.06
CA PRO A 3 -11.43 -32.12 -37.88
C PRO A 3 -10.37 -31.13 -37.39
N ASN A 4 -10.32 -29.97 -38.05
CA ASN A 4 -9.54 -28.80 -37.63
C ASN A 4 -9.91 -28.49 -36.17
N SER A 5 -9.00 -28.76 -35.24
CA SER A 5 -9.04 -28.13 -33.93
C SER A 5 -8.76 -26.64 -34.15
N GLU A 6 -9.70 -25.79 -33.78
CA GLU A 6 -9.43 -24.38 -33.55
C GLU A 6 -8.26 -24.29 -32.55
N GLU A 7 -7.05 -24.10 -33.05
CA GLU A 7 -5.90 -23.74 -32.24
C GLU A 7 -6.19 -22.36 -31.66
N GLY A 8 -6.85 -22.35 -30.49
CA GLY A 8 -7.02 -21.16 -29.69
C GLY A 8 -5.66 -20.49 -29.55
N THR A 9 -5.57 -19.25 -30.01
CA THR A 9 -4.37 -18.40 -30.02
C THR A 9 -3.87 -18.13 -28.61
N ARG A 10 -3.30 -19.14 -27.97
CA ARG A 10 -2.61 -19.02 -26.68
C ARG A 10 -1.20 -18.51 -26.97
N ARG A 11 -1.04 -17.19 -26.85
CA ARG A 11 0.26 -16.54 -26.93
C ARG A 11 1.14 -17.01 -25.76
N ALA A 12 2.39 -17.38 -26.05
CA ALA A 12 3.37 -17.67 -25.01
C ALA A 12 3.71 -16.42 -24.17
N LEU A 13 4.13 -16.63 -22.93
CA LEU A 13 4.67 -15.57 -22.08
C LEU A 13 5.93 -14.98 -22.72
N THR A 14 6.01 -13.67 -22.77
CA THR A 14 7.18 -12.95 -23.29
C THR A 14 7.99 -12.36 -22.15
N LEU A 15 9.28 -12.07 -22.40
CA LEU A 15 10.11 -11.35 -21.43
C LEU A 15 9.48 -10.00 -21.04
N LYS A 16 8.82 -9.31 -21.98
CA LYS A 16 8.10 -8.06 -21.70
C LYS A 16 6.99 -8.27 -20.67
N ASP A 17 6.28 -9.39 -20.71
CA ASP A 17 5.22 -9.67 -19.74
C ASP A 17 5.77 -9.87 -18.32
N ILE A 18 6.95 -10.47 -18.21
CA ILE A 18 7.63 -10.69 -16.93
C ILE A 18 8.19 -9.37 -16.38
N LEU A 19 8.91 -8.59 -17.20
CA LEU A 19 9.53 -7.33 -16.76
C LEU A 19 8.51 -6.24 -16.40
N ASN A 20 7.35 -6.21 -17.07
CA ASN A 20 6.26 -5.30 -16.70
C ASN A 20 5.45 -5.77 -15.48
N GLY A 21 5.64 -7.01 -15.04
CA GLY A 21 4.77 -7.62 -14.03
C GLY A 21 3.32 -7.76 -14.50
N THR A 22 3.07 -7.99 -15.80
CA THR A 22 1.71 -8.06 -16.39
C THR A 22 0.79 -9.03 -15.65
N PHE A 23 1.35 -10.10 -15.09
CA PHE A 23 0.63 -11.14 -14.37
C PHE A 23 0.93 -11.16 -12.86
N SER A 24 1.41 -10.04 -12.29
CA SER A 24 1.64 -9.94 -10.85
C SER A 24 0.32 -9.99 -10.08
N TYR A 25 0.25 -10.83 -9.04
CA TYR A 25 -0.90 -10.88 -8.15
C TYR A 25 -0.82 -9.76 -7.10
N LYS A 26 -1.97 -9.29 -6.65
CA LYS A 26 -2.06 -8.35 -5.52
C LYS A 26 -2.16 -9.15 -4.23
N THR A 27 -1.43 -8.72 -3.21
CA THR A 27 -1.55 -9.23 -1.85
C THR A 27 -2.21 -8.19 -0.97
N TYR A 28 -2.80 -8.65 0.14
CA TYR A 28 -3.40 -7.78 1.13
C TYR A 28 -2.98 -8.25 2.52
N PHE A 29 -2.24 -7.39 3.22
CA PHE A 29 -1.82 -7.60 4.59
C PHE A 29 -2.36 -6.45 5.43
N PRO A 30 -3.39 -6.67 6.27
CA PRO A 30 -3.91 -5.62 7.12
C PRO A 30 -2.82 -5.10 8.07
N ASN A 31 -2.62 -3.79 8.13
CA ASN A 31 -1.71 -3.18 9.10
C ASN A 31 -2.45 -2.97 10.42
N TRP A 32 -2.42 -4.00 11.27
CA TRP A 32 -3.16 -4.02 12.52
C TRP A 32 -2.66 -2.97 13.51
N ILE A 33 -3.61 -2.25 14.12
CA ILE A 33 -3.35 -1.27 15.19
C ILE A 33 -4.09 -1.62 16.48
N SER A 34 -5.07 -2.52 16.40
CA SER A 34 -5.78 -3.10 17.54
C SER A 34 -6.29 -4.50 17.16
N GLY A 35 -7.00 -5.18 18.07
CA GLY A 35 -7.61 -6.48 17.77
C GLY A 35 -8.76 -6.41 16.75
N GLN A 36 -9.28 -5.22 16.46
CA GLN A 36 -10.47 -5.02 15.63
C GLN A 36 -10.26 -3.97 14.52
N GLU A 37 -9.14 -3.26 14.53
CA GLU A 37 -8.89 -2.16 13.60
C GLU A 37 -7.55 -2.34 12.90
N TYR A 38 -7.55 -2.03 11.61
CA TYR A 38 -6.35 -1.98 10.81
C TYR A 38 -6.34 -0.75 9.91
N LEU A 39 -5.13 -0.36 9.51
CA LEU A 39 -4.89 0.66 8.51
C LEU A 39 -4.66 0.01 7.15
N HIS A 40 -5.15 0.66 6.10
CA HIS A 40 -4.81 0.33 4.73
C HIS A 40 -4.76 1.60 3.87
N GLN A 41 -4.06 1.49 2.74
CA GLN A 41 -4.04 2.57 1.75
C GLN A 41 -5.15 2.33 0.72
N SER A 42 -6.01 3.33 0.50
CA SER A 42 -7.08 3.25 -0.50
C SER A 42 -6.52 3.40 -1.92
N SER A 43 -7.36 3.14 -2.93
CA SER A 43 -7.04 3.39 -4.34
C SER A 43 -6.63 4.84 -4.63
N ASP A 44 -7.13 5.79 -3.84
CA ASP A 44 -6.83 7.22 -3.96
C ASP A 44 -5.57 7.63 -3.18
N ASN A 45 -4.83 6.65 -2.64
CA ASN A 45 -3.67 6.82 -1.77
C ASN A 45 -3.96 7.49 -0.42
N ASN A 46 -5.21 7.45 0.05
CA ASN A 46 -5.55 7.91 1.40
C ASN A 46 -5.21 6.81 2.42
N ILE A 47 -4.82 7.20 3.63
CA ILE A 47 -4.67 6.26 4.75
C ILE A 47 -6.04 6.13 5.42
N VAL A 48 -6.61 4.94 5.34
CA VAL A 48 -7.93 4.61 5.84
C VAL A 48 -7.79 3.68 7.03
N LEU A 49 -8.51 4.02 8.10
CA LEU A 49 -8.72 3.11 9.22
C LEU A 49 -10.03 2.39 9.02
N TYR A 50 -9.99 1.08 9.20
CA TYR A 50 -11.15 0.20 9.06
C TYR A 50 -11.37 -0.54 10.38
N ASN A 51 -12.61 -0.50 10.86
CA ASN A 51 -13.04 -1.29 12.02
C ASN A 51 -13.81 -2.52 11.53
N ILE A 52 -13.32 -3.71 11.87
CA ILE A 52 -13.92 -4.98 11.41
C ILE A 52 -15.21 -5.34 12.15
N GLU A 53 -15.41 -4.82 13.36
CA GLU A 53 -16.59 -5.11 14.18
C GLU A 53 -17.80 -4.31 13.71
N THR A 54 -17.62 -3.01 13.44
CA THR A 54 -18.70 -2.14 12.96
C THR A 54 -18.83 -2.12 11.45
N GLY A 55 -17.77 -2.50 10.72
CA GLY A 55 -17.68 -2.36 9.27
C GLY A 55 -17.47 -0.92 8.80
N GLU A 56 -17.27 0.02 9.72
CA GLU A 56 -17.06 1.43 9.41
C GLU A 56 -15.62 1.69 8.98
N SER A 57 -15.45 2.70 8.13
CA SER A 57 -14.15 3.15 7.67
C SER A 57 -14.05 4.67 7.71
N TYR A 58 -12.89 5.19 8.06
CA TYR A 58 -12.63 6.62 8.09
C TYR A 58 -11.26 6.97 7.52
N VAL A 59 -11.20 8.11 6.83
CA VAL A 59 -9.95 8.65 6.30
C VAL A 59 -9.17 9.30 7.44
N LEU A 60 -8.16 8.58 7.93
CA LEU A 60 -7.25 9.03 8.98
C LEU A 60 -6.34 10.14 8.46
N LEU A 61 -5.73 9.92 7.28
CA LEU A 61 -4.84 10.88 6.64
C LEU A 61 -5.14 10.95 5.13
N SER A 62 -5.22 12.16 4.59
CA SER A 62 -5.44 12.36 3.17
C SER A 62 -4.14 12.15 2.37
N ASN A 63 -4.31 11.80 1.10
CA ASN A 63 -3.20 11.67 0.16
C ASN A 63 -2.41 12.98 -0.03
N ILE A 64 -3.03 14.14 0.21
CA ILE A 64 -2.39 15.47 0.12
C ILE A 64 -1.28 15.56 1.16
N THR A 65 -1.54 15.17 2.42
CA THR A 65 -0.53 15.21 3.48
C THR A 65 0.66 14.31 3.17
N MET A 66 0.42 13.10 2.62
CA MET A 66 1.48 12.21 2.15
C MET A 66 2.31 12.86 1.03
N LYS A 67 1.64 13.45 0.03
CA LYS A 67 2.30 14.09 -1.13
C LYS A 67 3.11 15.31 -0.74
N ASN A 68 2.66 16.10 0.25
CA ASN A 68 3.34 17.31 0.69
C ASN A 68 4.79 17.06 1.15
N VAL A 69 5.06 15.88 1.71
CA VAL A 69 6.41 15.46 2.13
C VAL A 69 6.97 14.33 1.27
N ASN A 70 6.31 14.02 0.15
CA ASN A 70 6.65 12.90 -0.73
C ASN A 70 6.87 11.58 0.02
N ALA A 71 5.99 11.27 0.98
CA ALA A 71 6.11 10.08 1.81
C ALA A 71 5.78 8.80 1.03
N SER A 72 6.63 7.79 1.19
CA SER A 72 6.44 6.44 0.66
C SER A 72 5.82 5.47 1.66
N ASN A 73 5.96 5.74 2.97
CA ASN A 73 5.46 4.87 4.02
C ASN A 73 4.96 5.70 5.22
N TYR A 74 4.22 5.05 6.12
CA TYR A 74 3.64 5.68 7.29
C TYR A 74 3.55 4.72 8.47
N GLY A 75 3.35 5.27 9.66
CA GLY A 75 2.89 4.49 10.81
C GLY A 75 2.21 5.36 11.86
N LEU A 76 1.24 4.76 12.53
CA LEU A 76 0.42 5.41 13.55
C LEU A 76 1.04 5.16 14.93
N SER A 77 1.11 6.19 15.76
CA SER A 77 1.52 6.04 17.15
C SER A 77 0.51 5.18 17.93
N PRO A 78 0.93 4.40 18.94
CA PRO A 78 0.01 3.52 19.69
C PRO A 78 -1.14 4.27 20.37
N ASP A 79 -0.91 5.52 20.78
CA ASP A 79 -1.90 6.42 21.38
C ASP A 79 -2.78 7.15 20.35
N ARG A 80 -2.54 6.90 19.04
CA ARG A 80 -3.28 7.47 17.90
C ARG A 80 -3.22 8.99 17.80
N GLN A 81 -2.25 9.62 18.44
CA GLN A 81 -2.09 11.07 18.42
C GLN A 81 -1.22 11.55 17.27
N PHE A 82 -0.30 10.71 16.81
CA PHE A 82 0.70 11.07 15.82
C PHE A 82 0.81 10.04 14.70
N VAL A 83 1.13 10.51 13.51
CA VAL A 83 1.53 9.66 12.39
C VAL A 83 2.93 10.06 11.97
N TYR A 84 3.85 9.10 11.88
CA TYR A 84 5.11 9.34 11.18
C TYR A 84 4.90 9.09 9.69
N LEU A 85 5.50 9.94 8.87
CA LEU A 85 5.57 9.84 7.42
C LEU A 85 7.02 9.64 7.04
N GLU A 86 7.30 8.56 6.33
CA GLU A 86 8.65 8.20 5.88
C GLU A 86 8.84 8.66 4.44
N SER A 87 9.85 9.50 4.22
CA SER A 87 10.26 10.04 2.91
C SER A 87 11.74 9.81 2.66
N ASP A 88 12.23 10.12 1.46
CA ASP A 88 13.65 10.03 1.07
C ASP A 88 14.30 8.67 1.37
N TYR A 89 13.56 7.58 1.09
CA TYR A 89 14.04 6.21 1.28
C TYR A 89 15.32 5.94 0.49
N SER A 90 16.38 5.49 1.17
CA SER A 90 17.65 5.08 0.57
C SER A 90 18.08 3.70 1.04
N LYS A 91 18.23 2.77 0.09
CA LYS A 91 18.54 1.35 0.34
C LYS A 91 20.01 1.14 0.67
N LEU A 92 20.30 0.32 1.69
CA LEU A 92 21.67 -0.12 2.02
C LEU A 92 21.85 -1.63 1.80
N TRP A 93 21.10 -2.45 2.53
CA TRP A 93 21.15 -3.92 2.48
C TRP A 93 19.75 -4.50 2.41
N ARG A 94 19.61 -5.84 2.39
CA ARG A 94 18.30 -6.52 2.24
C ARG A 94 17.20 -5.94 3.14
N TYR A 95 17.51 -5.64 4.41
CA TYR A 95 16.55 -5.06 5.37
C TYR A 95 17.02 -3.72 5.97
N SER A 96 18.17 -3.20 5.55
CA SER A 96 18.73 -1.94 6.06
C SER A 96 18.51 -0.81 5.07
N TYR A 97 18.12 0.36 5.57
CA TYR A 97 17.88 1.57 4.79
C TYR A 97 17.97 2.79 5.71
N THR A 98 18.07 3.97 5.10
CA THR A 98 17.89 5.27 5.77
C THR A 98 16.68 5.97 5.17
N ALA A 99 16.02 6.83 5.95
CA ALA A 99 14.89 7.63 5.50
C ALA A 99 14.76 8.91 6.34
N THR A 100 14.06 9.89 5.79
CA THR A 100 13.62 11.10 6.50
C THR A 100 12.26 10.82 7.14
N TYR A 101 12.07 11.28 8.38
CA TYR A 101 10.81 11.06 9.12
C TYR A 101 10.16 12.39 9.49
N HIS A 102 8.89 12.55 9.12
CA HIS A 102 8.06 13.70 9.48
C HIS A 102 6.96 13.26 10.45
N ILE A 103 6.85 13.92 11.60
CA ILE A 103 5.80 13.62 12.58
C ILE A 103 4.63 14.57 12.38
N TYR A 104 3.44 14.02 12.18
CA TYR A 104 2.19 14.74 11.99
C TYR A 104 1.28 14.56 13.22
N ASP A 105 0.80 15.66 13.80
CA ASP A 105 -0.16 15.63 14.93
C ASP A 105 -1.59 15.57 14.39
N LEU A 106 -2.30 14.48 14.70
CA LEU A 106 -3.67 14.23 14.23
C LEU A 106 -4.72 15.09 14.94
N ARG A 107 -4.41 15.67 16.11
CA ARG A 107 -5.34 16.47 16.90
C ARG A 107 -5.45 17.92 16.42
N LYS A 108 -4.45 18.39 15.68
CA LYS A 108 -4.41 19.76 15.13
C LYS A 108 -5.10 19.87 13.76
N ARG A 109 -5.95 18.89 13.45
CA ARG A 109 -6.67 18.79 12.19
C ARG A 109 -7.87 19.73 12.14
#